data_AF-A0A507ZWN4-F1
#
_entry.id   AF-A0A507ZWN4-F1
#
_cell.length_a   1.000
_cell.length_b   1.000
_cell.length_c   1.000
_cell.angle_alpha   90.00
_cell.angle_beta   90.00
_cell.angle_gamma   90.00
#
_symmetry.space_group_name_H-M   'P 1'
#
loop_
_entity.id
_entity.type
_entity.pdbx_description
1 polymer ?
#
loop_
_entity_poly.entity_id
_entity_poly.type
_entity_poly.pdbx_seq_one_letter_code
_entity_poly.pdbx_strand_id
1 'polypeptide(L)'
;MDKFLSSCLSEMHRSTMKPLGFTKDRATFSRQHPSHTERFNIQPSMFNNPYQRTFFVNCMLLFNDLPEPYQFRHKHKDWDWDQRIERIVPDAPSPWFEYSHQDDPAVIVSVLSRCILQASETLSSEICGYMRKYIAQTDLALAERSQKEA
;
A
#
# COMPACT_ATOMS: atom_id res chain seq x y z
N MET A 1 3.29 -9.18 -12.50
CA MET A 1 2.36 -8.09 -12.91
C MET A 1 2.37 -8.02 -14.42
N ASP A 2 1.22 -7.83 -15.07
CA ASP A 2 1.17 -7.72 -16.53
C ASP A 2 1.65 -6.35 -17.04
N LYS A 3 1.88 -6.26 -18.36
CA LYS A 3 2.41 -5.06 -19.03
C LYS A 3 1.43 -3.89 -18.98
N PHE A 4 0.13 -4.14 -19.02
CA PHE A 4 -0.89 -3.09 -19.04
C PHE A 4 -0.92 -2.35 -17.69
N LEU A 5 -1.03 -3.10 -16.59
CA LEU A 5 -1.01 -2.52 -15.24
C LEU A 5 0.34 -1.86 -14.97
N SER A 6 1.45 -2.50 -15.35
CA SER A 6 2.79 -1.90 -15.22
C SER A 6 2.92 -0.55 -15.94
N SER A 7 2.30 -0.42 -17.11
CA SER A 7 2.28 0.84 -17.89
C SER A 7 1.41 1.90 -17.19
N CYS A 8 0.22 1.54 -16.72
CA CYS A 8 -0.64 2.44 -15.93
C CYS A 8 0.08 2.96 -14.67
N LEU A 9 0.76 2.08 -13.92
CA LEU A 9 1.52 2.49 -12.73
C LEU A 9 2.72 3.37 -13.08
N SER A 10 3.29 3.23 -14.27
CA SER A 10 4.40 4.09 -14.72
C SER A 10 3.89 5.46 -15.13
N GLU A 11 2.73 5.51 -15.79
CA GLU A 11 2.07 6.76 -16.14
C GLU A 11 1.63 7.52 -14.91
N MET A 12 0.88 6.87 -14.01
CA MET A 12 0.48 7.43 -12.71
C MET A 12 1.67 7.98 -11.91
N HIS A 13 2.81 7.28 -11.94
CA HIS A 13 4.02 7.78 -11.28
C HIS A 13 4.46 9.11 -11.86
N ARG A 14 4.61 9.17 -13.19
CA ARG A 14 5.13 10.35 -13.87
C ARG A 14 4.19 11.54 -13.74
N SER A 15 2.89 11.34 -13.94
CA SER A 15 1.90 12.41 -14.06
C SER A 15 1.41 12.92 -12.71
N THR A 16 1.29 12.06 -11.69
CA THR A 16 0.66 12.43 -10.42
C THR A 16 1.55 12.24 -9.21
N MET A 17 2.17 11.07 -9.05
CA MET A 17 2.82 10.73 -7.78
C MET A 17 4.21 11.37 -7.62
N LYS A 18 5.02 11.39 -8.69
CA LYS A 18 6.38 11.94 -8.67
C LYS A 18 6.42 13.43 -8.31
N PRO A 19 5.55 14.32 -8.86
CA PRO A 19 5.48 15.72 -8.43
C PRO A 19 5.20 15.91 -6.93
N LEU A 20 4.53 14.95 -6.30
CA LEU A 20 4.17 14.98 -4.88
C LEU A 20 5.23 14.32 -3.97
N GLY A 21 6.39 13.97 -4.52
CA GLY A 21 7.51 13.40 -3.77
C GLY A 21 7.49 11.89 -3.61
N PHE A 22 6.57 11.17 -4.26
CA PHE A 22 6.58 9.71 -4.24
C PHE A 22 7.68 9.15 -5.16
N THR A 23 8.48 8.23 -4.60
CA THR A 23 9.33 7.32 -5.36
C THR A 23 8.56 6.07 -5.74
N LYS A 24 9.04 5.35 -6.75
CA LYS A 24 8.43 4.10 -7.21
C LYS A 24 9.49 3.01 -7.32
N ASP A 25 9.21 1.86 -6.69
CA ASP A 25 9.92 0.61 -6.90
C ASP A 25 8.93 -0.47 -7.31
N ARG A 26 9.06 -0.96 -8.55
CA ARG A 26 8.12 -1.92 -9.19
C ARG A 26 6.66 -1.46 -9.09
N ALA A 27 5.89 -2.04 -8.17
CA ALA A 27 4.48 -1.77 -7.94
C ALA A 27 4.22 -1.05 -6.61
N THR A 28 5.28 -0.55 -5.97
CA THR A 28 5.22 0.13 -4.69
C THR A 28 5.57 1.59 -4.88
N PHE A 29 4.72 2.47 -4.37
CA PHE A 29 4.94 3.90 -4.26
C PHE A 29 5.29 4.23 -2.81
N SER A 30 6.26 5.10 -2.60
CA SER A 30 6.68 5.46 -1.24
C SER A 30 6.99 6.95 -1.15
N ARG A 31 6.56 7.59 -0.07
CA ARG A 31 6.87 8.99 0.21
C ARG A 31 7.43 9.11 1.62
N GLN A 32 8.64 9.67 1.69
CA GLN A 32 9.34 9.88 2.94
C GLN A 32 8.88 11.21 3.56
N HIS A 33 8.49 11.14 4.83
CA HIS A 33 8.27 12.30 5.71
C HIS A 33 9.33 12.32 6.82
N PRO A 34 9.46 13.42 7.59
CA PRO A 34 10.42 13.49 8.69
C PRO A 34 10.21 12.40 9.76
N SER A 35 8.96 12.07 10.09
CA SER A 35 8.62 11.13 11.16
C SER A 35 8.24 9.72 10.67
N HIS A 36 7.87 9.57 9.40
CA HIS A 36 7.36 8.32 8.88
C HIS A 36 7.56 8.19 7.37
N THR A 37 7.31 7.01 6.83
CA THR A 37 7.25 6.71 5.41
C THR A 37 5.89 6.14 5.08
N GLU A 38 5.18 6.76 4.13
CA GLU A 38 3.97 6.20 3.55
C GLU A 38 4.37 5.22 2.44
N ARG A 39 3.72 4.04 2.39
CA ARG A 39 3.90 3.07 1.32
C ARG A 39 2.54 2.59 0.79
N PHE A 40 2.43 2.55 -0.53
CA PHE A 40 1.27 2.02 -1.26
C PHE A 40 1.73 0.96 -2.24
N ASN A 41 1.23 -0.26 -2.14
CA ASN A 41 1.60 -1.36 -3.03
C ASN A 41 0.42 -1.92 -3.79
N ILE A 42 0.60 -2.02 -5.10
CA ILE A 42 -0.38 -2.55 -6.03
C ILE A 42 -0.03 -4.02 -6.25
N GLN A 43 -0.77 -4.90 -5.59
CA GLN A 43 -0.55 -6.34 -5.58
C GLN A 43 -1.52 -7.03 -6.55
N PRO A 44 -1.04 -7.59 -7.68
CA PRO A 44 -1.87 -8.44 -8.52
C PRO A 44 -2.37 -9.66 -7.74
N SER A 45 -3.62 -10.05 -7.94
CA SER A 45 -4.14 -11.30 -7.37
C SER A 45 -3.41 -12.51 -7.94
N MET A 46 -3.16 -13.51 -7.08
CA MET A 46 -2.61 -14.80 -7.49
C MET A 46 -3.59 -15.62 -8.34
N PHE A 47 -4.88 -15.28 -8.29
CA PHE A 47 -5.96 -15.95 -9.04
C PHE A 47 -6.26 -15.30 -10.39
N ASN A 48 -5.40 -14.38 -10.85
CA ASN A 48 -5.55 -13.76 -12.16
C ASN A 48 -5.44 -14.80 -13.28
N ASN A 49 -6.31 -14.68 -14.27
CA ASN A 49 -6.36 -15.54 -15.45
C ASN A 49 -6.59 -14.69 -16.72
N PRO A 50 -6.57 -15.28 -17.93
CA PRO A 50 -6.74 -14.52 -19.17
C PRO A 50 -8.04 -13.71 -19.27
N TYR A 51 -9.09 -14.13 -18.57
CA TYR A 51 -10.43 -13.54 -18.61
C TYR A 51 -10.72 -12.60 -17.45
N GLN A 52 -9.99 -12.74 -16.34
CA GLN A 52 -10.21 -11.94 -15.14
C GLN A 52 -8.89 -11.50 -14.54
N ARG A 53 -8.74 -10.18 -14.42
CA ARG A 53 -7.58 -9.55 -13.81
C ARG A 53 -8.04 -8.64 -12.68
N THR A 54 -7.47 -8.89 -11.52
CA THR A 54 -7.75 -8.18 -10.28
C THR A 54 -6.43 -7.79 -9.61
N PHE A 55 -6.47 -6.68 -8.89
CA PHE A 55 -5.40 -6.32 -7.98
C PHE A 55 -5.97 -5.75 -6.68
N PHE A 56 -5.10 -5.64 -5.70
CA PHE A 56 -5.36 -5.03 -4.42
C PHE A 56 -4.40 -3.87 -4.22
N VAL A 57 -4.83 -2.85 -3.49
CA VAL A 57 -3.94 -1.76 -3.07
C VAL A 57 -3.76 -1.89 -1.57
N ASN A 58 -2.52 -2.12 -1.18
CA ASN A 58 -2.08 -2.20 0.19
C ASN A 58 -1.51 -0.86 0.65
N CYS A 59 -1.75 -0.50 1.90
CA CYS A 59 -1.27 0.72 2.52
C CYS A 59 -0.49 0.39 3.80
N MET A 60 0.57 1.16 4.06
CA MET A 60 1.39 1.01 5.25
C MET A 60 2.01 2.36 5.65
N LEU A 61 2.17 2.55 6.95
CA LEU A 61 3.03 3.58 7.54
C LEU A 61 4.19 2.91 8.26
N LEU A 62 5.40 3.37 8.00
CA LEU A 62 6.60 3.01 8.76
C LEU A 62 7.05 4.22 9.55
N PHE A 63 7.19 4.13 10.86
CA PHE A 63 7.65 5.24 11.69
C PHE A 63 9.16 5.16 11.88
N ASN A 64 9.87 6.22 11.52
CA ASN A 64 11.34 6.20 11.38
C ASN A 64 12.07 5.89 12.71
N ASP A 65 11.48 6.32 13.83
CA ASP A 65 12.05 6.18 15.17
C ASP A 65 11.52 4.96 15.94
N LEU A 66 10.66 4.16 15.31
CA LEU A 66 10.09 2.95 15.92
C LEU A 66 10.62 1.72 15.19
N PRO A 67 10.94 0.63 15.93
CA PRO A 67 11.36 -0.60 15.28
C PRO A 67 10.19 -1.18 14.49
N GLU A 68 10.50 -1.75 13.32
CA GLU A 68 9.47 -2.44 12.53
C GLU A 68 8.83 -3.59 13.32
N PRO A 69 7.48 -3.63 13.44
CA PRO A 69 6.77 -4.71 14.10
C PRO A 69 7.21 -6.07 13.56
N TYR A 70 7.43 -7.02 14.47
CA TYR A 70 7.91 -8.36 14.16
C TYR A 70 7.05 -9.10 13.12
N GLN A 71 5.74 -8.81 13.11
CA GLN A 71 4.81 -9.36 12.12
C GLN A 71 5.17 -9.00 10.68
N PHE A 72 5.89 -7.88 10.47
CA PHE A 72 6.39 -7.46 9.16
C PHE A 72 7.76 -8.04 8.80
N ARG A 73 8.39 -8.84 9.68
CA ARG A 73 9.72 -9.44 9.44
C ARG A 73 9.67 -10.90 8.99
N HIS A 74 8.62 -11.64 9.36
CA HIS A 74 8.60 -13.10 9.26
C HIS A 74 7.44 -13.67 8.44
N LYS A 75 6.50 -12.84 7.99
CA LYS A 75 5.59 -13.20 6.90
C LYS A 75 6.21 -12.67 5.61
N HIS A 76 5.80 -13.22 4.46
CA HIS A 76 6.53 -13.05 3.20
C HIS A 76 6.85 -11.57 2.91
N LYS A 77 8.09 -11.26 2.49
CA LYS A 77 8.60 -9.91 2.16
C LYS A 77 7.71 -9.04 1.25
N ASP A 78 6.69 -9.63 0.63
CA ASP A 78 5.75 -8.99 -0.28
C ASP A 78 4.34 -8.79 0.32
N TRP A 79 4.07 -9.29 1.53
CA TRP A 79 2.74 -9.38 2.16
C TRP A 79 2.61 -8.55 3.45
N ASP A 80 3.68 -7.88 3.87
CA ASP A 80 3.75 -7.13 5.13
C ASP A 80 3.17 -5.73 4.99
N TRP A 81 1.86 -5.67 4.84
CA TRP A 81 1.08 -4.43 4.72
C TRP A 81 0.11 -4.31 5.88
N ASP A 82 -0.06 -3.10 6.40
CA ASP A 82 -0.93 -2.84 7.55
C ASP A 82 -2.40 -3.07 7.20
N GLN A 83 -2.85 -2.56 6.05
CA GLN A 83 -4.25 -2.66 5.63
C GLN A 83 -4.45 -2.47 4.12
N ARG A 84 -5.64 -2.85 3.64
CA ARG A 84 -6.08 -2.57 2.27
C ARG A 84 -6.65 -1.15 2.15
N ILE A 85 -6.53 -0.54 0.97
CA ILE A 85 -6.92 0.87 0.76
C ILE A 85 -8.39 1.13 1.03
N GLU A 86 -9.28 0.18 0.77
CA GLU A 86 -10.73 0.30 0.98
C GLU A 86 -11.12 0.44 2.46
N ARG A 87 -10.22 0.10 3.38
CA ARG A 87 -10.42 0.36 4.81
C ARG A 87 -10.15 1.81 5.19
N ILE A 88 -9.40 2.55 4.36
CA ILE A 88 -9.04 3.96 4.56
C ILE A 88 -9.95 4.85 3.71
N VAL A 89 -10.20 4.42 2.47
CA VAL A 89 -11.01 5.12 1.47
C VAL A 89 -12.23 4.26 1.17
N PRO A 90 -13.40 4.51 1.80
CA PRO A 90 -14.58 3.66 1.67
C PRO A 90 -15.06 3.47 0.23
N ASP A 91 -14.86 4.47 -0.61
CA ASP A 91 -15.25 4.44 -2.04
C ASP A 91 -14.18 3.86 -2.96
N ALA A 92 -13.09 3.30 -2.41
CA ALA A 92 -12.10 2.62 -3.22
C ALA A 92 -12.67 1.27 -3.72
N PRO A 93 -12.46 0.93 -5.01
CA PRO A 93 -12.85 -0.39 -5.52
C PRO A 93 -12.25 -1.53 -4.66
N SER A 94 -13.07 -2.53 -4.31
CA SER A 94 -12.57 -3.74 -3.65
C SER A 94 -13.36 -5.00 -4.08
N PRO A 95 -12.68 -5.98 -4.69
CA PRO A 95 -11.36 -5.87 -5.32
C PRO A 95 -11.39 -4.89 -6.51
N TRP A 96 -10.21 -4.46 -6.97
CA TRP A 96 -10.09 -3.69 -8.21
C TRP A 96 -10.30 -4.65 -9.39
N PHE A 97 -11.58 -4.90 -9.70
CA PHE A 97 -12.02 -5.82 -10.76
C PHE A 97 -11.77 -5.27 -12.16
N GLU A 98 -11.53 -6.20 -13.09
CA GLU A 98 -11.61 -6.03 -14.54
C GLU A 98 -10.95 -4.76 -15.06
N TYR A 99 -9.64 -4.62 -14.85
CA TYR A 99 -8.84 -3.84 -15.79
C TYR A 99 -8.60 -4.73 -17.03
N SER A 100 -9.57 -4.75 -17.92
CA SER A 100 -9.41 -5.38 -19.22
C SER A 100 -8.52 -4.49 -20.10
N HIS A 101 -7.89 -5.04 -21.14
CA HIS A 101 -7.21 -4.23 -22.16
C HIS A 101 -8.18 -3.29 -22.92
N GLN A 102 -9.48 -3.36 -22.65
CA GLN A 102 -10.51 -2.50 -23.23
C GLN A 102 -10.78 -1.27 -22.37
N ASP A 103 -10.37 -1.27 -21.10
CA ASP A 103 -10.50 -0.10 -20.25
C ASP A 103 -9.49 0.96 -20.65
N ASP A 104 -9.95 2.21 -20.69
CA ASP A 104 -9.09 3.35 -20.92
C ASP A 104 -8.06 3.43 -19.77
N PRO A 105 -6.75 3.30 -20.05
CA PRO A 105 -5.70 3.43 -19.05
C PRO A 105 -5.81 4.72 -18.22
N ALA A 106 -6.35 5.80 -18.81
CA ALA A 106 -6.55 7.06 -18.13
C ALA A 106 -7.55 6.95 -16.96
N VAL A 107 -8.59 6.12 -17.08
CA VAL A 107 -9.56 5.88 -16.01
C VAL A 107 -8.89 5.20 -14.83
N ILE A 108 -8.13 4.13 -15.08
CA ILE A 108 -7.41 3.40 -14.02
C ILE A 108 -6.40 4.31 -13.34
N VAL A 109 -5.62 5.05 -14.11
CA VAL A 109 -4.64 6.02 -13.58
C VAL A 109 -5.34 7.07 -12.73
N SER A 110 -6.46 7.64 -13.20
CA SER A 110 -7.20 8.68 -12.49
C SER A 110 -7.79 8.16 -11.17
N VAL A 111 -8.50 7.04 -11.21
CA VAL A 111 -9.16 6.46 -10.02
C VAL A 111 -8.13 6.01 -9.00
N LEU A 112 -7.08 5.30 -9.43
CA LEU A 112 -6.02 4.84 -8.54
C LEU A 112 -5.26 6.02 -7.91
N SER A 113 -4.98 7.07 -8.70
CA SER A 113 -4.37 8.29 -8.19
C SER A 113 -5.23 8.92 -7.10
N ARG A 114 -6.51 9.16 -7.40
CA ARG A 114 -7.46 9.75 -6.44
C ARG A 114 -7.50 8.95 -5.14
N CYS A 115 -7.64 7.63 -5.22
CA CYS A 115 -7.70 6.77 -4.04
C CYS A 115 -6.41 6.84 -3.21
N ILE A 116 -5.23 6.77 -3.84
CA ILE A 116 -3.94 6.86 -3.10
C ILE A 116 -3.77 8.23 -2.45
N LEU A 117 -4.13 9.32 -3.13
CA LEU A 117 -4.05 10.67 -2.56
C LEU A 117 -5.00 10.85 -1.38
N GLN A 118 -6.26 10.40 -1.53
CA GLN A 118 -7.22 10.43 -0.43
C GLN A 118 -6.75 9.57 0.75
N ALA A 119 -6.21 8.38 0.49
CA ALA A 119 -5.66 7.52 1.52
C ALA A 119 -4.49 8.20 2.25
N SER A 120 -3.60 8.87 1.52
CA SER A 120 -2.48 9.62 2.10
C SER A 120 -2.96 10.77 2.99
N GLU A 121 -3.98 11.52 2.57
CA GLU A 121 -4.58 12.58 3.38
C GLU A 121 -5.18 12.03 4.67
N THR A 122 -5.92 10.92 4.60
CA THR A 122 -6.50 10.26 5.78
C THR A 122 -5.43 9.69 6.72
N LEU A 123 -4.40 9.02 6.18
CA LEU A 123 -3.28 8.51 6.97
C LEU A 123 -2.54 9.65 7.69
N SER A 124 -2.35 10.77 7.01
CA SER A 124 -1.73 11.97 7.58
C SER A 124 -2.59 12.62 8.67
N SER A 125 -3.91 12.74 8.48
CA SER A 125 -4.80 13.36 9.46
C SER A 125 -4.96 12.51 10.73
N GLU A 126 -4.82 11.19 10.61
CA GLU A 126 -4.95 10.23 11.71
C GLU A 126 -3.60 9.66 12.19
N ILE A 127 -2.48 10.31 11.83
CA ILE A 127 -1.13 9.76 12.01
C ILE A 127 -0.83 9.32 13.46
N CYS A 128 -1.29 10.08 14.46
CA CYS A 128 -1.14 9.74 15.88
C CYS A 128 -1.92 8.46 16.26
N GLY A 129 -3.07 8.23 15.63
CA GLY A 129 -3.86 7.00 15.80
C GLY A 129 -3.12 5.79 15.25
N TYR A 130 -2.56 5.92 14.05
CA TYR A 130 -1.74 4.87 13.42
C TYR A 130 -0.47 4.58 14.21
N MET A 131 0.21 5.61 14.71
CA MET A 131 1.40 5.45 15.55
C MET A 131 1.11 4.64 16.82
N ARG A 132 -0.01 4.92 17.50
CA ARG A 132 -0.41 4.14 18.69
C ARG A 132 -0.66 2.67 18.38
N LYS A 133 -1.33 2.38 17.26
CA LYS A 133 -1.55 0.99 16.79
C LYS A 133 -0.22 0.30 16.49
N TYR A 134 0.70 1.01 15.82
CA TYR A 134 2.02 0.52 15.46
C TYR A 134 2.86 0.17 16.70
N ILE A 135 2.89 1.03 17.70
CA ILE A 135 3.57 0.79 18.99
C ILE A 135 2.96 -0.45 19.67
N ALA A 136 1.64 -0.52 19.80
CA ALA A 136 0.98 -1.67 20.44
C ALA A 136 1.30 -3.00 19.75
N GLN A 137 1.35 -3.01 18.40
CA GLN A 137 1.75 -4.19 17.62
C GLN A 137 3.23 -4.56 17.84
N THR A 138 4.10 -3.57 18.01
CA THR A 138 5.52 -3.76 18.31
C THR A 138 5.73 -4.36 19.70
N ASP A 139 5.03 -3.86 20.70
CA ASP A 139 5.13 -4.33 22.08
C ASP A 139 4.64 -5.77 22.23
N LEU A 140 3.51 -6.11 21.59
CA LEU A 140 2.98 -7.47 21.55
C LEU A 140 3.99 -8.46 20.94
N ALA A 141 4.58 -8.06 19.81
CA ALA A 141 5.60 -8.82 19.12
C ALA A 141 6.84 -9.12 19.99
N LEU A 142 7.31 -8.13 20.75
CA LEU A 142 8.45 -8.30 21.67
C LEU A 142 8.10 -9.21 22.86
N ALA A 143 6.88 -9.12 23.37
CA ALA A 143 6.39 -9.98 24.45
C ALA A 143 6.29 -11.45 24.02
N GLU A 144 5.72 -11.72 22.84
CA GLU A 144 5.60 -13.08 22.29
C GLU A 144 6.96 -13.74 22.05
N ARG A 145 7.98 -12.97 21.67
CA ARG A 145 9.34 -13.48 21.46
C ARG A 145 9.99 -13.89 22.78
N SER A 146 9.86 -13.05 23.81
CA SER A 146 10.39 -13.33 25.14
C SER A 146 9.81 -14.61 25.76
N GLN A 147 8.57 -14.98 25.41
CA GLN A 147 7.93 -16.22 25.87
C GLN A 147 8.38 -17.47 25.09
N LYS A 148 8.85 -17.34 23.85
CA LYS A 148 9.31 -18.48 23.02
C LYS A 148 10.79 -18.81 23.25
N GLU A 149 11.55 -17.89 23.81
CA GLU A 149 12.98 -18.04 24.13
C GLU A 149 13.24 -18.44 25.59
N ALA A 150 12.18 -18.54 26.42
CA ALA A 150 12.20 -18.99 27.82
C ALA A 150 11.74 -20.44 27.96
#